data_AF-A0A2M7HDJ1-F1
#
_entry.id   AF-A0A2M7HDJ1-F1
#
_cell.length_a   1.000
_cell.length_b   1.000
_cell.length_c   1.000
_cell.angle_alpha   90.00
_cell.angle_beta   90.00
_cell.angle_gamma   90.00
#
_symmetry.space_group_name_H-M   'P 1'
#
loop_
_entity.id
_entity.type
_entity.pdbx_description
1 polymer ?
#
loop_
_entity_poly.entity_id
_entity_poly.type
_entity_poly.pdbx_seq_one_letter_code
_entity_poly.pdbx_strand_id
1 'polypeptide(L)'
;MSQHFTDLRLNTRSGSNEESFWPSFTDIMTVVVMIFLIAMLVLLLNNMDLVQRLQATLAAERAASEQVASTSSQNRDLQDQLLRTQTQVDMLRMQLMDMGEERDHLTAQLAQSQSDAEQSRSALQQSQDELAQERTKRGNLETQLAQTAQQLAELDNKHTQQQERIRILETERQQASNQLAALQGDFATLKVKYDKLVQPARSALGKYVVNVRIMRQDGEIERFVQSPEQDQFVAVSETGMYSMLDKLHAAHQDDMYVRIIFPDDSGLSYSEAWKMTEALLRKYDYYYRE
;
A
#
# COMPACT_ATOMS: atom_id res chain seq x y z
N MET A 1 -13.26 -151.75 86.02
CA MET A 1 -14.04 -152.82 85.35
C MET A 1 -15.39 -152.20 85.01
N SER A 2 -15.66 -151.83 83.74
CA SER A 2 -16.20 -152.70 82.66
C SER A 2 -17.60 -153.22 83.06
N GLN A 3 -18.71 -153.12 82.32
CA GLN A 3 -19.02 -153.09 80.89
C GLN A 3 -20.43 -152.44 80.74
N HIS A 4 -20.74 -151.68 79.68
CA HIS A 4 -21.38 -152.11 78.43
C HIS A 4 -22.64 -152.96 78.62
N PHE A 5 -23.80 -152.54 78.07
CA PHE A 5 -24.60 -153.36 77.14
C PHE A 5 -25.71 -152.51 76.50
N THR A 6 -25.86 -152.72 75.19
CA THR A 6 -26.87 -152.19 74.29
C THR A 6 -28.10 -153.10 74.34
N ASP A 7 -29.33 -152.58 74.18
CA ASP A 7 -30.36 -153.39 73.53
C ASP A 7 -31.43 -152.55 72.81
N LEU A 8 -31.76 -153.00 71.61
CA LEU A 8 -32.84 -152.55 70.73
C LEU A 8 -33.90 -153.63 70.76
N ARG A 9 -35.16 -153.31 71.12
CA ARG A 9 -36.26 -154.22 70.75
C ARG A 9 -37.64 -153.57 70.68
N LEU A 10 -38.28 -153.84 69.55
CA LEU A 10 -39.66 -153.53 69.17
C LEU A 10 -40.68 -154.32 70.01
N ASN A 11 -41.89 -153.74 70.15
CA ASN A 11 -43.17 -154.23 69.58
C ASN A 11 -44.40 -154.34 70.53
N THR A 12 -45.50 -153.66 70.12
CA THR A 12 -46.92 -154.10 70.08
C THR A 12 -47.81 -154.25 71.36
N ARG A 13 -48.70 -153.24 71.54
CA ARG A 13 -50.21 -153.26 71.53
C ARG A 13 -51.04 -153.80 72.74
N SER A 14 -51.96 -152.94 73.25
CA SER A 14 -53.46 -153.09 73.33
C SER A 14 -54.17 -152.87 74.70
N GLY A 15 -55.25 -152.06 74.68
CA GLY A 15 -56.50 -152.12 75.50
C GLY A 15 -56.54 -151.28 76.80
N SER A 16 -57.65 -150.70 77.30
CA SER A 16 -59.02 -150.36 76.84
C SER A 16 -59.76 -149.68 78.02
N ASN A 17 -60.65 -148.71 77.75
CA ASN A 17 -61.79 -148.18 78.55
C ASN A 17 -61.62 -147.78 80.03
N GLU A 18 -61.97 -146.52 80.36
CA GLU A 18 -63.21 -146.17 81.09
C GLU A 18 -63.42 -144.64 81.15
N GLU A 19 -64.69 -144.23 81.16
CA GLU A 19 -65.23 -142.89 80.94
C GLU A 19 -65.30 -142.02 82.22
N SER A 20 -65.55 -140.72 81.98
CA SER A 20 -66.37 -139.81 82.80
C SER A 20 -65.74 -138.86 83.83
N PHE A 21 -65.50 -137.64 83.33
CA PHE A 21 -66.11 -136.37 83.78
C PHE A 21 -65.91 -135.91 85.23
N TRP A 22 -64.97 -134.96 85.42
CA TRP A 22 -65.28 -133.56 85.79
C TRP A 22 -64.18 -132.60 85.27
N PRO A 23 -64.37 -131.98 84.09
CA PRO A 23 -63.59 -130.85 83.58
C PRO A 23 -64.42 -129.55 83.67
N SER A 24 -63.82 -128.43 84.07
CA SER A 24 -64.15 -127.05 83.63
C SER A 24 -63.65 -126.04 84.65
N PHE A 25 -62.52 -125.41 84.34
CA PHE A 25 -62.27 -123.98 84.60
C PHE A 25 -60.89 -123.60 84.05
N THR A 26 -59.93 -124.54 84.08
CA THR A 26 -58.57 -124.32 83.61
C THR A 26 -58.46 -124.20 82.08
N ASP A 27 -59.22 -124.97 81.31
CA ASP A 27 -59.12 -124.99 79.84
C ASP A 27 -59.84 -123.79 79.16
N ILE A 28 -60.95 -123.31 79.75
CA ILE A 28 -61.58 -122.06 79.31
C ILE A 28 -60.69 -120.87 79.67
N MET A 29 -60.02 -120.89 80.83
CA MET A 29 -59.05 -119.86 81.21
C MET A 29 -57.88 -119.79 80.23
N THR A 30 -57.26 -120.92 79.85
CA THR A 30 -56.13 -120.92 78.89
C THR A 30 -56.55 -120.46 77.50
N VAL A 31 -57.73 -120.84 77.01
CA VAL A 31 -58.27 -120.37 75.71
C VAL A 31 -58.58 -118.87 75.75
N VAL A 32 -59.24 -118.40 76.81
CA VAL A 32 -59.50 -116.96 76.99
C VAL A 32 -58.19 -116.17 77.10
N VAL A 33 -57.19 -116.71 77.80
CA VAL A 33 -55.84 -116.12 77.88
C VAL A 33 -55.12 -116.14 76.54
N MET A 34 -55.24 -117.20 75.73
CA MET A 34 -54.61 -117.30 74.41
C MET A 34 -55.24 -116.35 73.40
N ILE A 35 -56.57 -116.18 73.41
CA ILE A 35 -57.27 -115.16 72.61
C ILE A 35 -56.83 -113.76 73.07
N PHE A 36 -56.68 -113.54 74.37
CA PHE A 36 -56.16 -112.28 74.90
C PHE A 36 -54.72 -112.02 74.46
N LEU A 37 -53.85 -113.05 74.45
CA LEU A 37 -52.47 -112.95 73.98
C LEU A 37 -52.38 -112.68 72.48
N ILE A 38 -53.19 -113.35 71.66
CA ILE A 38 -53.25 -113.10 70.22
C ILE A 38 -53.83 -111.70 69.94
N ALA A 39 -54.89 -111.30 70.63
CA ALA A 39 -55.45 -109.96 70.52
C ALA A 39 -54.45 -108.87 70.96
N MET A 40 -53.65 -109.14 72.01
CA MET A 40 -52.59 -108.25 72.49
C MET A 40 -51.40 -108.20 71.51
N LEU A 41 -51.03 -109.34 70.90
CA LEU A 41 -50.02 -109.40 69.83
C LEU A 41 -50.47 -108.58 68.61
N VAL A 42 -51.73 -108.74 68.17
CA VAL A 42 -52.30 -107.98 67.04
C VAL A 42 -52.40 -106.49 67.37
N LEU A 43 -52.80 -106.12 68.59
CA LEU A 43 -52.78 -104.73 69.05
C LEU A 43 -51.37 -104.16 69.07
N LEU A 44 -50.38 -104.91 69.53
CA LEU A 44 -48.98 -104.50 69.52
C LEU A 44 -48.44 -104.33 68.10
N LEU A 45 -48.77 -105.25 67.18
CA LEU A 45 -48.38 -105.14 65.77
C LEU A 45 -49.02 -103.92 65.09
N ASN A 46 -50.32 -103.69 65.31
CA ASN A 46 -51.01 -102.50 64.80
C ASN A 46 -50.49 -101.20 65.44
N ASN A 47 -50.16 -101.23 66.73
CA ASN A 47 -49.55 -100.10 67.42
C ASN A 47 -48.14 -99.82 66.87
N MET A 48 -47.34 -100.87 66.63
CA MET A 48 -46.03 -100.74 65.98
C MET A 48 -46.13 -100.21 64.55
N ASP A 49 -47.09 -100.65 63.74
CA ASP A 49 -47.32 -100.12 62.38
C ASP A 49 -47.78 -98.65 62.44
N LEU A 50 -48.68 -98.30 63.37
CA LEU A 50 -49.11 -96.91 63.57
C LEU A 50 -47.94 -96.02 64.00
N VAL A 51 -47.10 -96.48 64.92
CA VAL A 51 -45.88 -95.79 65.36
C VAL A 51 -44.88 -95.65 64.21
N GLN A 52 -44.69 -96.69 63.39
CA GLN A 52 -43.82 -96.63 62.20
C GLN A 52 -44.35 -95.65 61.16
N ARG A 53 -45.65 -95.64 60.89
CA ARG A 53 -46.30 -94.67 59.97
C ARG A 53 -46.18 -93.25 60.49
N LEU A 54 -46.43 -93.00 61.78
CA LEU A 54 -46.21 -91.69 62.41
C LEU A 54 -44.75 -91.24 62.33
N GLN A 55 -43.80 -92.14 62.58
CA GLN A 55 -42.38 -91.84 62.44
C GLN A 55 -41.99 -91.53 60.99
N ALA A 56 -42.52 -92.28 60.02
CA ALA A 56 -42.30 -92.03 58.60
C ALA A 56 -42.92 -90.70 58.14
N THR A 57 -44.12 -90.35 58.61
CA THR A 57 -44.76 -89.05 58.34
C THR A 57 -43.98 -87.90 58.98
N LEU A 58 -43.54 -88.04 60.23
CA LEU A 58 -42.69 -87.04 60.90
C LEU A 58 -41.32 -86.89 60.22
N ALA A 59 -40.72 -87.98 59.73
CA ALA A 59 -39.48 -87.93 58.97
C ALA A 59 -39.67 -87.26 57.60
N ALA A 60 -40.77 -87.54 56.91
CA ALA A 60 -41.13 -86.87 55.66
C ALA A 60 -41.43 -85.38 55.88
N GLU A 61 -42.12 -85.02 56.97
CA GLU A 61 -42.39 -83.63 57.35
C GLU A 61 -41.10 -82.88 57.68
N ARG A 62 -40.16 -83.50 58.42
CA ARG A 62 -38.83 -82.93 58.66
C ARG A 62 -38.05 -82.71 57.37
N ALA A 63 -37.97 -83.72 56.51
CA ALA A 63 -37.30 -83.59 55.21
C ALA A 63 -37.94 -82.50 54.33
N ALA A 64 -39.27 -82.42 54.29
CA ALA A 64 -39.98 -81.35 53.58
C ALA A 64 -39.69 -79.98 54.21
N SER A 65 -39.66 -79.87 55.54
CA SER A 65 -39.34 -78.61 56.24
C SER A 65 -37.90 -78.15 56.00
N GLU A 66 -36.94 -79.06 55.98
CA GLU A 66 -35.53 -78.78 55.66
C GLU A 66 -35.38 -78.37 54.18
N GLN A 67 -36.12 -79.01 53.28
CA GLN A 67 -36.14 -78.62 51.87
C GLN A 67 -36.79 -77.24 51.67
N VAL A 68 -37.88 -76.93 52.36
CA VAL A 68 -38.50 -75.60 52.32
C VAL A 68 -37.58 -74.55 52.93
N ALA A 69 -36.88 -74.86 54.03
CA ALA A 69 -35.92 -73.95 54.66
C ALA A 69 -34.71 -73.68 53.77
N SER A 70 -34.12 -74.72 53.19
CA SER A 70 -33.00 -74.57 52.23
C SER A 70 -33.43 -73.82 50.97
N THR A 71 -34.61 -74.13 50.40
CA THR A 71 -35.18 -73.40 49.26
C THR A 71 -35.49 -71.94 49.61
N SER A 72 -35.98 -71.66 50.83
CA SER A 72 -36.22 -70.29 51.30
C SER A 72 -34.92 -69.51 51.47
N SER A 73 -33.85 -70.16 51.96
CA SER A 73 -32.52 -69.56 52.04
C SER A 73 -31.99 -69.24 50.65
N GLN A 74 -32.05 -70.20 49.72
CA GLN A 74 -31.63 -69.99 48.33
C GLN A 74 -32.43 -68.87 47.65
N ASN A 75 -33.75 -68.82 47.88
CA ASN A 75 -34.58 -67.74 47.36
C ASN A 75 -34.17 -66.38 47.94
N ARG A 76 -33.88 -66.29 49.25
CA ARG A 76 -33.35 -65.06 49.86
C ARG A 76 -32.02 -64.65 49.24
N ASP A 77 -31.09 -65.58 49.11
CA ASP A 77 -29.77 -65.29 48.52
C ASP A 77 -29.89 -64.83 47.07
N LEU A 78 -30.77 -65.46 46.27
CA LEU A 78 -31.07 -65.06 44.91
C LEU A 78 -31.74 -63.67 44.86
N GLN A 79 -32.63 -63.36 45.80
CA GLN A 79 -33.27 -62.05 45.92
C GLN A 79 -32.24 -60.96 46.23
N ASP A 80 -31.31 -61.24 47.14
CA ASP A 80 -30.21 -60.34 47.49
C ASP A 80 -29.26 -60.14 46.31
N GLN A 81 -28.95 -61.20 45.55
CA GLN A 81 -28.17 -61.10 44.33
C GLN A 81 -28.89 -60.28 43.25
N LEU A 82 -30.19 -60.50 43.05
CA LEU A 82 -31.01 -59.72 42.12
C LEU A 82 -31.03 -58.23 42.51
N LEU A 83 -31.18 -57.91 43.79
CA LEU A 83 -31.11 -56.54 44.28
C LEU A 83 -29.74 -55.92 44.00
N ARG A 84 -28.64 -56.64 44.28
CA ARG A 84 -27.28 -56.16 44.02
C ARG A 84 -27.04 -55.93 42.53
N THR A 85 -27.41 -56.86 41.67
CA THR A 85 -27.24 -56.70 40.22
C THR A 85 -28.12 -55.58 39.67
N GLN A 86 -29.35 -55.44 40.16
CA GLN A 86 -30.23 -54.32 39.80
C GLN A 86 -29.59 -52.97 40.17
N THR A 87 -29.06 -52.82 41.38
CA THR A 87 -28.36 -51.59 41.79
C THR A 87 -27.12 -51.32 40.93
N GLN A 88 -26.37 -52.36 40.55
CA GLN A 88 -25.22 -52.22 39.64
C GLN A 88 -25.65 -51.74 38.25
N VAL A 89 -26.74 -52.29 37.70
CA VAL A 89 -27.30 -51.85 36.41
C VAL A 89 -27.75 -50.40 36.48
N ASP A 90 -28.41 -49.99 37.57
CA ASP A 90 -28.88 -48.62 37.73
C ASP A 90 -27.71 -47.63 37.88
N MET A 91 -26.65 -48.00 38.60
CA MET A 91 -25.40 -47.22 38.67
C MET A 91 -24.73 -47.09 37.30
N LEU A 92 -24.61 -48.20 36.56
CA LEU A 92 -24.03 -48.18 35.22
C LEU A 92 -24.86 -47.34 34.23
N ARG A 93 -26.18 -47.37 34.33
CA ARG A 93 -27.07 -46.52 33.53
C ARG A 93 -26.87 -45.04 33.84
N MET A 94 -26.76 -44.67 35.12
CA MET A 94 -26.45 -43.30 35.50
C MET A 94 -25.09 -42.85 34.96
N GLN A 95 -24.06 -43.69 35.06
CA GLN A 95 -22.74 -43.37 34.51
C GLN A 95 -22.75 -43.22 32.98
N LEU A 96 -23.50 -44.08 32.26
CA LEU A 96 -23.66 -43.94 30.81
C LEU A 96 -24.40 -42.65 30.43
N MET A 97 -25.36 -42.22 31.24
CA MET A 97 -26.08 -40.96 31.02
C MET A 97 -25.16 -39.75 31.22
N ASP A 98 -24.39 -39.73 32.32
CA ASP A 98 -23.41 -38.68 32.61
C ASP A 98 -22.34 -38.57 31.51
N MET A 99 -21.77 -39.70 31.09
CA MET A 99 -20.83 -39.75 29.96
C MET A 99 -21.48 -39.30 28.63
N GLY A 100 -22.78 -39.58 28.45
CA GLY A 100 -23.55 -39.12 27.29
C GLY A 100 -23.68 -37.60 27.25
N GLU A 101 -24.03 -36.99 28.39
CA GLU A 101 -24.13 -35.54 28.54
C GLU A 101 -22.76 -34.87 28.33
N GLU A 102 -21.69 -35.41 28.90
CA GLU A 102 -20.33 -34.90 28.70
C GLU A 102 -19.92 -34.97 27.23
N ARG A 103 -20.21 -36.09 26.55
CA ARG A 103 -19.93 -36.27 25.12
C ARG A 103 -20.70 -35.26 24.27
N ASP A 104 -21.97 -35.05 24.56
CA ASP A 104 -22.81 -34.12 23.80
C ASP A 104 -22.33 -32.67 24.01
N HIS A 105 -21.93 -32.33 25.24
CA HIS A 105 -21.32 -31.04 25.55
C HIS A 105 -19.97 -30.84 24.81
N LEU A 106 -19.08 -31.83 24.84
CA LEU A 106 -17.81 -31.79 24.10
C LEU A 106 -18.03 -31.67 22.58
N THR A 107 -19.05 -32.36 22.06
CA THR A 107 -19.40 -32.30 20.63
C THR A 107 -19.90 -30.90 20.26
N ALA A 108 -20.72 -30.28 21.10
CA ALA A 108 -21.17 -28.91 20.92
C ALA A 108 -20.00 -27.90 20.97
N GLN A 109 -19.07 -28.06 21.93
CA GLN A 109 -17.87 -27.23 22.00
C GLN A 109 -16.96 -27.38 20.78
N LEU A 110 -16.79 -28.62 20.28
CA LEU A 110 -15.98 -28.87 19.10
C LEU A 110 -16.61 -28.22 17.86
N ALA A 111 -17.93 -28.33 17.70
CA ALA A 111 -18.65 -27.69 16.60
C ALA A 111 -18.53 -26.16 16.66
N GLN A 112 -18.64 -25.57 17.86
CA GLN A 112 -18.44 -24.14 18.05
C GLN A 112 -17.01 -23.72 17.71
N SER A 113 -16.00 -24.42 18.22
CA SER A 113 -14.60 -24.13 17.95
C SER A 113 -14.25 -24.27 16.45
N GLN A 114 -14.86 -25.24 15.75
CA GLN A 114 -14.71 -25.37 14.31
C GLN A 114 -15.31 -24.17 13.57
N SER A 115 -16.51 -23.73 13.97
CA SER A 115 -17.14 -22.54 13.39
C SER A 115 -16.28 -21.27 13.61
N ASP A 116 -15.77 -21.08 14.82
CA ASP A 116 -14.91 -19.94 15.15
C ASP A 116 -13.59 -19.95 14.36
N ALA A 117 -13.01 -21.14 14.15
CA ALA A 117 -11.82 -21.32 13.34
C ALA A 117 -12.08 -21.02 11.85
N GLU A 118 -13.23 -21.42 11.32
CA GLU A 118 -13.64 -21.10 9.94
C GLU A 118 -13.85 -19.60 9.75
N GLN A 119 -14.51 -18.92 10.70
CA GLN A 119 -14.69 -17.47 10.70
C GLN A 119 -13.35 -16.73 10.80
N SER A 120 -12.45 -17.19 11.66
CA SER A 120 -11.11 -16.60 11.78
C SER A 120 -10.30 -16.78 10.49
N ARG A 121 -10.44 -17.95 9.84
CA ARG A 121 -9.76 -18.23 8.57
C ARG A 121 -10.31 -17.37 7.43
N SER A 122 -11.62 -17.15 7.36
CA SER A 122 -12.23 -16.28 6.34
C SER A 122 -11.83 -14.82 6.55
N ALA A 123 -11.82 -14.33 7.80
CA ALA A 123 -11.35 -12.99 8.14
C ALA A 123 -9.86 -12.80 7.79
N LEU A 124 -9.02 -13.81 8.07
CA LEU A 124 -7.61 -13.78 7.70
C LEU A 124 -7.42 -13.75 6.18
N GLN A 125 -8.20 -14.53 5.42
CA GLN A 125 -8.15 -14.52 3.96
C GLN A 125 -8.53 -13.13 3.41
N GLN A 126 -9.60 -12.54 3.92
CA GLN A 126 -10.01 -11.19 3.53
C GLN A 126 -8.92 -10.16 3.81
N SER A 127 -8.29 -10.21 4.99
CA SER A 127 -7.19 -9.30 5.34
C SER A 127 -5.96 -9.50 4.44
N GLN A 128 -5.66 -10.74 4.04
CA GLN A 128 -4.57 -11.01 3.08
C GLN A 128 -4.87 -10.44 1.69
N ASP A 129 -6.12 -10.54 1.24
CA ASP A 129 -6.55 -9.99 -0.04
C ASP A 129 -6.51 -8.45 -0.02
N GLU A 130 -6.95 -7.83 1.07
CA GLU A 130 -6.85 -6.38 1.29
C GLU A 130 -5.38 -5.92 1.29
N LEU A 131 -4.49 -6.65 1.97
CA LEU A 131 -3.06 -6.34 2.00
C LEU A 131 -2.42 -6.50 0.61
N ALA A 132 -2.83 -7.50 -0.16
CA ALA A 132 -2.38 -7.67 -1.54
C ALA A 132 -2.81 -6.48 -2.42
N GLN A 133 -4.06 -6.03 -2.29
CA GLN A 133 -4.56 -4.87 -3.02
C GLN A 133 -3.80 -3.59 -2.64
N GLU A 134 -3.56 -3.35 -1.36
CA GLU A 134 -2.79 -2.19 -0.90
C GLU A 134 -1.34 -2.22 -1.39
N ARG A 135 -0.70 -3.41 -1.44
CA ARG A 135 0.62 -3.55 -2.04
C ARG A 135 0.62 -3.19 -3.53
N THR A 136 -0.39 -3.62 -4.29
CA THR A 136 -0.53 -3.23 -5.71
C THR A 136 -0.76 -1.72 -5.85
N LYS A 137 -1.66 -1.12 -5.05
CA LYS A 137 -1.89 0.33 -5.08
C LYS A 137 -0.62 1.12 -4.77
N ARG A 138 0.14 0.70 -3.75
CA ARG A 138 1.42 1.32 -3.40
C ARG A 138 2.43 1.21 -4.53
N GLY A 139 2.57 0.05 -5.17
CA GLY A 139 3.46 -0.11 -6.33
C GLY A 139 3.06 0.77 -7.52
N ASN A 140 1.76 0.95 -7.76
CA ASN A 140 1.26 1.85 -8.79
C ASN A 140 1.57 3.32 -8.45
N LEU A 141 1.38 3.75 -7.20
CA LEU A 141 1.72 5.09 -6.73
C LEU A 141 3.22 5.36 -6.79
N GLU A 142 4.06 4.40 -6.42
CA GLU A 142 5.52 4.50 -6.56
C GLU A 142 5.93 4.70 -8.03
N THR A 143 5.30 3.96 -8.94
CA THR A 143 5.54 4.11 -10.39
C THR A 143 5.10 5.49 -10.89
N GLN A 144 3.94 5.98 -10.47
CA GLN A 144 3.47 7.34 -10.82
C GLN A 144 4.40 8.42 -10.25
N LEU A 145 4.91 8.24 -9.03
CA LEU A 145 5.84 9.17 -8.41
C LEU A 145 7.17 9.21 -9.18
N ALA A 146 7.68 8.06 -9.61
CA ALA A 146 8.87 8.00 -10.46
C ALA A 146 8.64 8.69 -11.82
N GLN A 147 7.48 8.47 -12.46
CA GLN A 147 7.13 9.11 -13.73
C GLN A 147 7.01 10.64 -13.59
N THR A 148 6.33 11.12 -12.54
CA THR A 148 6.17 12.56 -12.30
C THR A 148 7.50 13.23 -11.95
N ALA A 149 8.38 12.56 -11.20
CA ALA A 149 9.74 13.04 -10.94
C ALA A 149 10.55 13.17 -12.25
N GLN A 150 10.44 12.19 -13.15
CA GLN A 150 11.08 12.27 -14.47
C GLN A 150 10.53 13.42 -15.30
N GLN A 151 9.20 13.60 -15.35
CA GLN A 151 8.57 14.72 -16.06
C GLN A 151 9.01 16.07 -15.50
N LEU A 152 9.17 16.18 -14.17
CA LEU A 152 9.64 17.40 -13.52
C LEU A 152 11.09 17.71 -13.92
N ALA A 153 11.96 16.71 -13.94
CA ALA A 153 13.34 16.86 -14.41
C ALA A 153 13.42 17.26 -15.89
N GLU A 154 12.58 16.68 -16.74
CA GLU A 154 12.48 17.08 -18.15
C GLU A 154 11.99 18.52 -18.31
N LEU A 155 11.03 18.94 -17.50
CA LEU A 155 10.51 20.31 -17.52
C LEU A 155 11.55 21.32 -17.04
N ASP A 156 12.30 21.00 -15.99
CA ASP A 156 13.38 21.82 -15.46
C ASP A 156 14.51 22.02 -16.49
N ASN A 157 14.89 20.94 -17.20
CA ASN A 157 15.83 21.02 -18.32
C ASN A 157 15.32 21.94 -19.44
N LYS A 158 14.05 21.82 -19.83
CA LYS A 158 13.44 22.70 -20.84
C LYS A 158 13.41 24.16 -20.40
N HIS A 159 13.09 24.40 -19.13
CA HIS A 159 13.07 25.74 -18.56
C HIS A 159 14.48 26.38 -18.57
N THR A 160 15.50 25.63 -18.16
CA THR A 160 16.91 26.07 -18.21
C THR A 160 17.35 26.38 -19.65
N GLN A 161 16.99 25.52 -20.61
CA GLN A 161 17.27 25.77 -22.02
C GLN A 161 16.56 27.02 -22.56
N GLN A 162 15.31 27.25 -22.15
CA GLN A 162 14.57 28.45 -22.53
C GLN A 162 15.20 29.73 -21.95
N GLN A 163 15.63 29.70 -20.69
CA GLN A 163 16.32 30.83 -20.06
C GLN A 163 17.62 31.18 -20.79
N GLU A 164 18.41 30.18 -21.17
CA GLU A 164 19.65 30.43 -21.91
C GLU A 164 19.37 30.98 -23.32
N ARG A 165 18.34 30.47 -24.01
CA ARG A 165 17.90 31.03 -25.30
C ARG A 165 17.48 32.49 -25.18
N ILE A 166 16.74 32.85 -24.14
CA ILE A 166 16.34 34.24 -23.88
C ILE A 166 17.58 35.11 -23.69
N ARG A 167 18.56 34.66 -22.89
CA ARG A 167 19.80 35.39 -22.65
C ARG A 167 20.62 35.62 -23.92
N ILE A 168 20.70 34.60 -24.79
CA ILE A 168 21.38 34.71 -26.09
C ILE A 168 20.64 35.73 -26.97
N LEU A 169 19.32 35.62 -27.09
CA LEU A 169 18.51 36.54 -27.89
C LEU A 169 18.60 37.99 -27.40
N GLU A 170 18.64 38.21 -26.08
CA GLU A 170 18.85 39.53 -25.50
C GLU A 170 20.22 40.12 -25.88
N THR A 171 21.25 39.28 -25.88
CA THR A 171 22.60 39.66 -26.29
C THR A 171 22.66 40.00 -27.78
N GLU A 172 22.08 39.15 -28.64
CA GLU A 172 21.99 39.39 -30.09
C GLU A 172 21.19 40.66 -30.40
N ARG A 173 20.07 40.88 -29.71
CA ARG A 173 19.28 42.11 -29.84
C ARG A 173 20.10 43.34 -29.47
N GLN A 174 20.89 43.28 -28.40
CA GLN A 174 21.76 44.39 -28.01
C GLN A 174 22.84 44.66 -29.05
N GLN A 175 23.46 43.61 -29.61
CA GLN A 175 24.46 43.74 -30.67
C GLN A 175 23.86 44.34 -31.95
N ALA A 176 22.69 43.86 -32.38
CA ALA A 176 21.98 44.40 -33.53
C ALA A 176 21.60 45.87 -33.33
N SER A 177 21.14 46.24 -32.12
CA SER A 177 20.86 47.64 -31.77
C SER A 177 22.10 48.51 -31.85
N ASN A 178 23.25 48.02 -31.38
CA ASN A 178 24.51 48.76 -31.44
C ASN A 178 25.00 48.92 -32.89
N GLN A 179 24.89 47.87 -33.72
CA GLN A 179 25.23 47.93 -35.15
C GLN A 179 24.35 48.91 -35.91
N LEU A 180 23.05 48.93 -35.62
CA LEU A 180 22.11 49.87 -36.24
C LEU A 180 22.43 51.32 -35.86
N ALA A 181 22.77 51.58 -34.59
CA ALA A 181 23.22 52.90 -34.15
C ALA A 181 24.54 53.34 -34.84
N ALA A 182 25.50 52.42 -34.98
CA ALA A 182 26.74 52.70 -35.70
C ALA A 182 26.49 53.03 -37.18
N LEU A 183 25.66 52.23 -37.86
CA LEU A 183 25.33 52.45 -39.27
C LEU A 183 24.57 53.76 -39.50
N GLN A 184 23.68 54.14 -38.56
CA GLN A 184 23.02 55.45 -38.58
C GLN A 184 24.03 56.61 -38.45
N GLY A 185 25.04 56.47 -37.58
CA GLY A 185 26.13 57.44 -37.44
C GLY A 185 27.01 57.54 -38.69
N ASP A 186 27.35 56.40 -39.30
CA ASP A 186 28.10 56.35 -40.56
C ASP A 186 27.32 56.99 -41.70
N PHE A 187 26.01 56.74 -41.79
CA PHE A 187 25.13 57.36 -42.78
C PHE A 187 25.04 58.88 -42.60
N ALA A 188 24.91 59.37 -41.36
CA ALA A 188 24.92 60.80 -41.07
C ALA A 188 26.24 61.46 -41.51
N THR A 189 27.38 60.79 -41.25
CA THR A 189 28.70 61.27 -41.67
C THR A 189 28.85 61.27 -43.18
N LEU A 190 28.43 60.20 -43.85
CA LEU A 190 28.48 60.07 -45.30
C LEU A 190 27.60 61.13 -45.96
N LYS A 191 26.42 61.40 -45.41
CA LYS A 191 25.52 62.45 -45.87
C LYS A 191 26.22 63.82 -45.86
N VAL A 192 26.89 64.19 -44.78
CA VAL A 192 27.65 65.46 -44.70
C VAL A 192 28.77 65.50 -45.76
N LYS A 193 29.49 64.41 -45.99
CA LYS A 193 30.54 64.35 -47.03
C LYS A 193 29.94 64.48 -48.43
N TYR A 194 28.85 63.77 -48.71
CA TYR A 194 28.14 63.83 -49.98
C TYR A 194 27.65 65.25 -50.26
N ASP A 195 27.00 65.89 -49.29
CA ASP A 195 26.49 67.25 -49.43
C ASP A 195 27.62 68.26 -49.74
N LYS A 196 28.85 68.05 -49.22
CA LYS A 196 30.04 68.85 -49.57
C LYS A 196 30.56 68.62 -51.00
N LEU A 197 30.44 67.39 -51.52
CA LEU A 197 30.96 67.00 -52.85
C LEU A 197 30.02 67.43 -53.99
N VAL A 198 28.73 67.54 -53.72
CA VAL A 198 27.72 67.88 -54.73
C VAL A 198 27.50 69.38 -54.87
N GLN A 199 28.21 70.21 -54.08
CA GLN A 199 28.21 71.66 -54.31
C GLN A 199 28.76 71.98 -55.72
N PRO A 200 28.08 72.81 -56.52
CA PRO A 200 28.46 73.08 -57.91
C PRO A 200 29.79 73.81 -57.99
N ALA A 201 30.74 73.37 -58.81
CA ALA A 201 32.08 73.98 -58.88
C ALA A 201 32.06 75.52 -58.99
N ARG A 202 32.80 76.20 -58.10
CA ARG A 202 32.95 77.67 -58.08
C ARG A 202 33.45 78.17 -59.45
N SER A 203 32.57 78.79 -60.22
CA SER A 203 32.86 79.36 -61.54
C SER A 203 32.59 80.86 -61.59
N ALA A 204 33.43 81.59 -62.33
CA ALA A 204 33.25 83.02 -62.61
C ALA A 204 32.35 83.28 -63.83
N LEU A 205 31.99 82.24 -64.59
CA LEU A 205 31.26 82.40 -65.84
C LEU A 205 29.83 82.89 -65.58
N GLY A 206 29.47 84.05 -66.16
CA GLY A 206 28.14 84.66 -66.00
C GLY A 206 27.90 85.30 -64.63
N LYS A 207 28.95 85.58 -63.87
CA LYS A 207 28.90 86.17 -62.52
C LYS A 207 29.43 87.61 -62.50
N TYR A 208 29.02 88.39 -61.50
CA TYR A 208 29.53 89.74 -61.30
C TYR A 208 30.92 89.67 -60.64
N VAL A 209 31.96 89.66 -61.47
CA VAL A 209 33.35 89.44 -61.04
C VAL A 209 33.97 90.73 -60.50
N VAL A 210 34.21 90.78 -59.20
CA VAL A 210 34.92 91.87 -58.53
C VAL A 210 36.36 91.42 -58.26
N ASN A 211 37.34 92.13 -58.84
CA ASN A 211 38.74 91.83 -58.60
C ASN A 211 39.24 92.65 -57.39
N VAL A 212 39.85 91.98 -56.42
CA VAL A 212 40.47 92.59 -55.25
C VAL A 212 41.96 92.27 -55.30
N ARG A 213 42.78 93.29 -55.55
CA ARG A 213 44.25 93.16 -55.54
C ARG A 213 44.79 93.65 -54.21
N ILE A 214 45.67 92.88 -53.60
CA ILE A 214 46.29 93.24 -52.32
C ILE A 214 47.80 93.06 -52.45
N MET A 215 48.54 94.08 -52.06
CA MET A 215 50.01 94.07 -52.05
C MET A 215 50.54 94.92 -50.90
N ARG A 216 51.81 94.72 -50.55
CA ARG A 216 52.53 95.48 -49.55
C ARG A 216 53.57 96.34 -50.25
N GLN A 217 53.43 97.66 -50.14
CA GLN A 217 54.36 98.64 -50.68
C GLN A 217 54.81 99.56 -49.54
N ASP A 218 56.12 99.81 -49.43
CA ASP A 218 56.72 100.66 -48.38
C ASP A 218 56.30 100.32 -46.92
N GLY A 219 55.97 99.05 -46.67
CA GLY A 219 55.57 98.54 -45.35
C GLY A 219 54.07 98.61 -45.05
N GLU A 220 53.27 99.27 -45.88
CA GLU A 220 51.81 99.35 -45.75
C GLU A 220 51.09 98.38 -46.71
N ILE A 221 49.91 97.90 -46.31
CA ILE A 221 49.09 97.01 -47.15
C ILE A 221 48.16 97.88 -47.99
N GLU A 222 48.44 97.93 -49.28
CA GLU A 222 47.60 98.58 -50.27
C GLU A 222 46.57 97.60 -50.81
N ARG A 223 45.33 98.07 -50.94
CA ARG A 223 44.20 97.30 -51.44
C ARG A 223 43.60 98.03 -52.62
N PHE A 224 43.31 97.29 -53.66
CA PHE A 224 42.72 97.83 -54.86
C PHE A 224 41.49 97.01 -55.22
N VAL A 225 40.42 97.69 -55.57
CA VAL A 225 39.17 97.04 -56.02
C VAL A 225 38.89 97.48 -57.44
N GLN A 226 38.51 96.51 -58.26
CA GLN A 226 38.06 96.70 -59.63
C GLN A 226 36.72 95.99 -59.78
N SER A 227 35.72 96.72 -60.28
CA SER A 227 34.39 96.18 -60.58
C SER A 227 34.19 96.10 -62.09
N PRO A 228 33.25 95.30 -62.61
CA PRO A 228 32.92 95.28 -64.03
C PRO A 228 32.55 96.65 -64.62
N GLU A 229 32.03 97.57 -63.80
CA GLU A 229 31.69 98.94 -64.21
C GLU A 229 32.92 99.88 -64.25
N GLN A 230 33.99 99.50 -63.56
CA GLN A 230 35.22 100.31 -63.42
C GLN A 230 36.41 99.50 -63.91
N ASP A 231 36.83 99.77 -65.14
CA ASP A 231 37.90 99.00 -65.80
C ASP A 231 39.29 99.21 -65.17
N GLN A 232 39.45 100.18 -64.27
CA GLN A 232 40.70 100.43 -63.55
C GLN A 232 40.62 100.02 -62.08
N PHE A 233 41.74 99.54 -61.53
CA PHE A 233 41.90 99.28 -60.11
C PHE A 233 41.91 100.59 -59.33
N VAL A 234 40.98 100.74 -58.38
CA VAL A 234 40.91 101.91 -57.50
C VAL A 234 41.56 101.57 -56.18
N ALA A 235 42.57 102.35 -55.78
CA ALA A 235 43.20 102.23 -54.46
C ALA A 235 42.21 102.61 -53.36
N VAL A 236 42.04 101.74 -52.37
CA VAL A 236 41.08 101.91 -51.27
C VAL A 236 41.74 101.56 -49.94
N SER A 237 41.32 102.25 -48.88
CA SER A 237 41.67 101.84 -47.51
C SER A 237 40.97 100.53 -47.15
N GLU A 238 41.38 99.88 -46.06
CA GLU A 238 40.74 98.63 -45.61
C GLU A 238 39.24 98.79 -45.34
N THR A 239 38.84 99.82 -44.60
CA THR A 239 37.42 100.12 -44.35
C THR A 239 36.70 100.50 -45.65
N GLY A 240 37.39 101.21 -46.56
CA GLY A 240 36.86 101.56 -47.88
C GLY A 240 36.59 100.34 -48.75
N MET A 241 37.51 99.37 -48.77
CA MET A 241 37.37 98.10 -49.47
C MET A 241 36.13 97.35 -48.97
N TYR A 242 36.00 97.16 -47.66
CA TYR A 242 34.84 96.46 -47.11
C TYR A 242 33.54 97.21 -47.36
N SER A 243 33.50 98.53 -47.24
CA SER A 243 32.30 99.32 -47.56
C SER A 243 31.91 99.23 -49.04
N MET A 244 32.89 99.24 -49.94
CA MET A 244 32.66 99.09 -51.37
C MET A 244 32.15 97.67 -51.69
N LEU A 245 32.76 96.64 -51.09
CA LEU A 245 32.33 95.26 -51.25
C LEU A 245 30.94 95.01 -50.63
N ASP A 246 30.61 95.60 -49.48
CA ASP A 246 29.28 95.52 -48.87
C ASP A 246 28.21 96.12 -49.81
N LYS A 247 28.50 97.26 -50.46
CA LYS A 247 27.61 97.87 -51.46
C LYS A 247 27.43 96.99 -52.70
N LEU A 248 28.53 96.47 -53.25
CA LEU A 248 28.51 95.60 -54.42
C LEU A 248 27.80 94.27 -54.11
N HIS A 249 28.02 93.73 -52.91
CA HIS A 249 27.35 92.52 -52.44
C HIS A 249 25.86 92.74 -52.22
N ALA A 250 25.43 93.89 -51.69
CA ALA A 250 24.02 94.22 -51.58
C ALA A 250 23.32 94.33 -52.94
N ALA A 251 24.02 94.77 -53.99
CA ALA A 251 23.49 94.87 -55.35
C ALA A 251 23.51 93.52 -56.10
N HIS A 252 24.52 92.68 -55.86
CA HIS A 252 24.80 91.43 -56.59
C HIS A 252 24.90 90.22 -55.65
N GLN A 253 24.01 90.12 -54.67
CA GLN A 253 24.13 89.14 -53.58
C GLN A 253 24.22 87.69 -54.09
N ASP A 254 23.49 87.38 -55.17
CA ASP A 254 23.34 86.02 -55.68
C ASP A 254 24.41 85.58 -56.69
N ASP A 255 25.13 86.55 -57.26
CA ASP A 255 26.04 86.34 -58.38
C ASP A 255 27.39 87.05 -58.26
N MET A 256 27.67 87.72 -57.14
CA MET A 256 28.98 88.33 -56.88
C MET A 256 30.05 87.26 -56.74
N TYR A 257 31.06 87.33 -57.59
CA TYR A 257 32.27 86.51 -57.54
C TYR A 257 33.44 87.39 -57.15
N VAL A 258 34.13 87.06 -56.05
CA VAL A 258 35.29 87.83 -55.60
C VAL A 258 36.57 87.15 -56.08
N ARG A 259 37.26 87.77 -57.04
CA ARG A 259 38.58 87.33 -57.49
C ARG A 259 39.67 88.05 -56.71
N ILE A 260 40.40 87.32 -55.89
CA ILE A 260 41.50 87.91 -55.10
C ILE A 260 42.81 87.68 -55.85
N ILE A 261 43.58 88.74 -56.03
CA ILE A 261 44.81 88.76 -56.83
C ILE A 261 45.96 89.21 -55.91
N PHE A 262 46.94 88.33 -55.72
CA PHE A 262 48.21 88.66 -55.08
C PHE A 262 49.29 88.66 -56.16
N PRO A 263 49.85 89.83 -56.53
CA PRO A 263 51.00 89.89 -57.44
C PRO A 263 52.20 89.08 -56.92
N ASP A 264 53.09 88.65 -57.81
CA ASP A 264 54.29 87.88 -57.44
C ASP A 264 55.22 88.65 -56.48
N ASP A 265 55.21 89.97 -56.57
CA ASP A 265 55.90 90.94 -55.73
C ASP A 265 55.01 91.53 -54.61
N SER A 266 53.90 90.86 -54.26
CA SER A 266 52.93 91.36 -53.28
C SER A 266 53.49 91.61 -51.87
N GLY A 267 54.65 91.07 -51.51
CA GLY A 267 55.26 91.30 -50.18
C GLY A 267 54.47 90.74 -48.99
N LEU A 268 53.43 89.92 -49.23
CA LEU A 268 52.57 89.30 -48.23
C LEU A 268 53.03 87.87 -47.93
N SER A 269 52.92 87.45 -46.67
CA SER A 269 53.11 86.03 -46.33
C SER A 269 51.89 85.21 -46.74
N TYR A 270 52.11 83.91 -46.99
CA TYR A 270 51.04 82.96 -47.30
C TYR A 270 49.90 82.99 -46.27
N SER A 271 50.24 83.06 -44.98
CA SER A 271 49.24 83.06 -43.90
C SER A 271 48.39 84.33 -43.86
N GLU A 272 48.96 85.49 -44.19
CA GLU A 272 48.25 86.76 -44.28
C GLU A 272 47.31 86.76 -45.49
N ALA A 273 47.82 86.35 -46.66
CA ALA A 273 47.05 86.22 -47.88
C ALA A 273 45.86 85.24 -47.72
N TRP A 274 46.09 84.10 -47.07
CA TRP A 274 45.04 83.11 -46.80
C TRP A 274 43.95 83.67 -45.87
N LYS A 275 44.31 84.31 -44.76
CA LYS A 275 43.33 84.91 -43.83
C LYS A 275 42.47 85.98 -44.52
N MET A 276 43.09 86.83 -45.34
CA MET A 276 42.36 87.84 -46.12
C MET A 276 41.45 87.20 -47.16
N THR A 277 41.92 86.14 -47.82
CA THR A 277 41.15 85.37 -48.80
C THR A 277 39.92 84.75 -48.17
N GLU A 278 40.08 84.04 -47.06
CA GLU A 278 38.97 83.39 -46.37
C GLU A 278 37.94 84.40 -45.85
N ALA A 279 38.40 85.51 -45.26
CA ALA A 279 37.50 86.56 -44.76
C ALA A 279 36.67 87.21 -45.87
N LEU A 280 37.29 87.50 -47.03
CA LEU A 280 36.62 88.11 -48.17
C LEU A 280 35.66 87.13 -48.86
N LEU A 281 36.08 85.89 -49.07
CA LEU A 281 35.25 84.88 -49.76
C LEU A 281 34.04 84.48 -48.93
N ARG A 282 34.20 84.20 -47.63
CA ARG A 282 33.06 83.85 -46.74
C ARG A 282 32.00 84.96 -46.66
N LYS A 283 32.43 86.22 -46.71
CA LYS A 283 31.52 87.35 -46.51
C LYS A 283 30.82 87.79 -47.80
N TYR A 284 31.49 87.68 -48.95
CA TYR A 284 31.01 88.33 -50.18
C TYR A 284 30.87 87.42 -51.40
N ASP A 285 31.50 86.25 -51.42
CA ASP A 285 31.49 85.39 -52.59
C ASP A 285 30.24 84.50 -52.62
N TYR A 286 29.59 84.40 -53.79
CA TYR A 286 28.34 83.67 -53.94
C TYR A 286 28.45 82.18 -53.54
N TYR A 287 29.64 81.58 -53.66
CA TYR A 287 29.88 80.14 -53.49
C TYR A 287 30.01 79.71 -52.03
N TYR A 288 30.47 80.60 -51.14
CA TYR A 288 30.79 80.26 -49.75
C TYR A 288 29.67 80.62 -48.75
N ARG A 289 28.44 80.76 -49.23
CA ARG A 289 27.27 81.01 -48.38
C ARG A 289 26.87 79.71 -47.66
N GLU A 290 26.82 79.77 -46.33
CA GLU A 290 26.24 78.71 -45.46
C GLU A 290 24.72 78.78 -45.43
#